data_AF-A0A1B8DCD1-F1
#
_entry.id   AF-A0A1B8DCD1-F1
#
_cell.length_a   1.000
_cell.length_b   1.000
_cell.length_c   1.000
_cell.angle_alpha   90.00
_cell.angle_beta   90.00
_cell.angle_gamma   90.00
#
_symmetry.space_group_name_H-M   'P 1'
#
loop_
_entity.id
_entity.type
_entity.pdbx_description
1 polymer ?
#
loop_
_entity_poly.entity_id
_entity_poly.type
_entity_poly.pdbx_seq_one_letter_code
_entity_poly.pdbx_strand_id
1 'polypeptide(L)'
;MRIANILAAGLAVIGATQACETDEDCSLNGVCSRKPTKSFASKPKPGACKCDPGWFGDDCGRLDLAPATPINGYNQTDAVDPLHFGPYGNSSWGGQILQDPQDHKLFHLVASQFADGCGLTGWRPSSYIMRAESRTGPQGPYHYADEVTKSFRHNPSVIWSPADQKYLLYTIGVDAPKAEKCQSLTYKQWPNNISVSSAHSIKGPWTPHKMILNSLEPQSTNPAPWPLWTRKNPTREIALGVEDNAIFKSDKWDGEYKLIHTQTWNTTEWSPTWTEDTFLWRDKRGNWHALDHWMIDLVEHNGQQWPRVGAHVYARELTGPWHFKQQEAYNSTITFTDGSVRTLRRRERPKIFFSDDGELTPLYLTSGVTEMGQGSRSSTFIQPIGNKWKKYEKKLGFQ
;
A
#
# COMPACT_ATOMS: atom_id res chain seq x y z
N MET A 1 -59.91 -26.44 -4.30
CA MET A 1 -58.52 -26.85 -3.96
C MET A 1 -57.70 -26.91 -5.22
N ARG A 2 -56.79 -25.97 -5.44
CA ARG A 2 -55.74 -26.05 -6.48
C ARG A 2 -54.42 -25.75 -5.79
N ILE A 3 -53.57 -26.76 -5.66
CA ILE A 3 -52.21 -26.65 -5.14
C ILE A 3 -51.33 -26.26 -6.32
N ALA A 4 -50.75 -25.05 -6.26
CA ALA A 4 -49.73 -24.63 -7.20
C ALA A 4 -48.36 -24.99 -6.62
N ASN A 5 -47.67 -25.95 -7.24
CA ASN A 5 -46.29 -26.28 -6.95
C ASN A 5 -45.38 -25.20 -7.55
N ILE A 6 -44.69 -24.44 -6.70
CA ILE A 6 -43.61 -23.55 -7.09
C ILE A 6 -42.31 -24.36 -7.05
N LEU A 7 -41.82 -24.76 -8.22
CA LEU A 7 -40.45 -25.28 -8.40
C LEU A 7 -39.51 -24.08 -8.47
N ALA A 8 -38.76 -23.85 -7.39
CA ALA A 8 -37.65 -22.90 -7.39
C ALA A 8 -36.47 -23.53 -8.15
N ALA A 9 -36.25 -23.11 -9.40
CA ALA A 9 -35.05 -23.45 -10.15
C ALA A 9 -33.87 -22.66 -9.58
N GLY A 10 -32.98 -23.34 -8.87
CA GLY A 10 -31.69 -22.79 -8.46
C GLY A 10 -30.83 -22.55 -9.71
N LEU A 11 -30.67 -21.28 -10.09
CA LEU A 11 -29.67 -20.87 -11.07
C LEU A 11 -28.29 -21.01 -10.43
N ALA A 12 -27.63 -22.13 -10.69
CA ALA A 12 -26.19 -22.26 -10.49
C ALA A 12 -25.50 -21.28 -11.44
N VAL A 13 -24.96 -20.19 -10.89
CA VAL A 13 -24.04 -19.32 -11.63
C VAL A 13 -22.78 -20.13 -11.89
N ILE A 14 -22.69 -20.71 -13.09
CA ILE A 14 -21.45 -21.32 -13.58
C ILE A 14 -20.54 -20.15 -13.90
N GLY A 15 -19.69 -19.76 -12.95
CA GLY A 15 -18.60 -18.83 -13.20
C GLY A 15 -17.70 -19.43 -14.29
N ALA A 16 -17.70 -18.81 -15.48
CA ALA A 16 -16.77 -19.17 -16.52
C ALA A 16 -15.39 -18.69 -16.09
N THR A 17 -14.61 -19.55 -15.43
CA THR A 17 -13.20 -19.29 -15.13
C THR A 17 -12.50 -18.94 -16.44
N GLN A 18 -12.00 -17.72 -16.58
CA GLN A 18 -11.30 -17.31 -17.78
C GLN A 18 -10.05 -18.17 -17.92
N ALA A 19 -9.92 -18.82 -19.08
CA ALA A 19 -8.75 -19.62 -19.38
C ALA A 19 -7.50 -18.75 -19.41
N CYS A 20 -6.42 -19.17 -18.75
CA CYS A 20 -5.12 -18.53 -18.89
C CYS A 20 -4.27 -19.22 -19.97
N GLU A 21 -3.42 -18.43 -20.62
CA GLU A 21 -2.38 -18.88 -21.53
C GLU A 21 -0.98 -18.70 -20.95
N THR A 22 -0.72 -17.57 -20.29
CA THR A 22 0.56 -17.23 -19.65
C THR A 22 0.37 -16.78 -18.20
N ASP A 23 1.46 -16.60 -17.45
CA ASP A 23 1.35 -16.13 -16.05
C ASP A 23 0.90 -14.65 -15.97
N GLU A 24 1.07 -13.88 -17.04
CA GLU A 24 0.56 -12.50 -17.17
C GLU A 24 -0.97 -12.48 -17.10
N ASP A 25 -1.66 -13.53 -17.60
CA ASP A 25 -3.11 -13.68 -17.41
C ASP A 25 -3.49 -13.92 -15.94
N CYS A 26 -2.53 -14.39 -15.14
CA CYS A 26 -2.62 -14.59 -13.71
C CYS A 26 -1.98 -13.44 -12.90
N SER A 27 -1.92 -12.25 -13.50
CA SER A 27 -1.40 -11.01 -12.90
C SER A 27 0.02 -11.10 -12.36
N LEU A 28 0.81 -12.12 -12.77
CA LEU A 28 2.09 -12.49 -12.16
C LEU A 28 2.03 -12.76 -10.63
N ASN A 29 0.84 -12.76 -10.05
CA ASN A 29 0.53 -13.18 -8.67
C ASN A 29 0.09 -14.65 -8.62
N GLY A 30 0.28 -15.37 -9.73
CA GLY A 30 -0.01 -16.78 -9.87
C GLY A 30 0.71 -17.34 -11.09
N VAL A 31 0.58 -18.64 -11.29
CA VAL A 31 1.11 -19.34 -12.47
C VAL A 31 -0.02 -19.93 -13.28
N CYS A 32 0.09 -19.87 -14.60
CA CYS A 32 -0.89 -20.50 -15.48
C CYS A 32 -0.64 -22.00 -15.57
N SER A 33 -1.51 -22.81 -14.94
CA SER A 33 -1.37 -24.26 -14.92
C SER A 33 -2.19 -24.92 -16.02
N ARG A 34 -1.52 -25.48 -17.04
CA ARG A 34 -2.17 -26.32 -18.06
C ARG A 34 -2.18 -27.78 -17.61
N LYS A 35 -3.34 -28.46 -17.67
CA LYS A 35 -3.38 -29.92 -17.45
C LYS A 35 -2.89 -30.63 -18.70
N PRO A 36 -1.93 -31.58 -18.61
CA PRO A 36 -1.51 -32.37 -19.77
C PRO A 36 -2.71 -33.16 -20.32
N THR A 37 -2.94 -33.07 -21.63
CA THR A 37 -3.93 -33.88 -22.31
C THR A 37 -3.44 -35.32 -22.35
N LYS A 38 -4.21 -36.26 -21.79
CA LYS A 38 -3.87 -37.70 -21.77
C LYS A 38 -3.98 -38.37 -23.17
N SER A 39 -4.23 -37.60 -24.22
CA SER A 39 -4.42 -38.10 -25.58
C SER A 39 -3.94 -37.07 -26.60
N PHE A 40 -3.15 -37.52 -27.58
CA PHE A 40 -2.77 -36.77 -28.78
C PHE A 40 -3.98 -36.32 -29.61
N ALA A 41 -5.18 -36.86 -29.36
CA ALA A 41 -6.42 -36.55 -30.08
C ALA A 41 -7.38 -35.58 -29.35
N SER A 42 -7.02 -35.09 -28.16
CA SER A 42 -7.87 -34.13 -27.42
C SER A 42 -7.32 -32.70 -27.47
N LYS A 43 -8.19 -31.72 -27.77
CA LYS A 43 -7.84 -30.28 -27.69
C LYS A 43 -7.23 -29.96 -26.31
N PRO A 44 -6.18 -29.13 -26.24
CA PRO A 44 -5.60 -28.70 -24.96
C PRO A 44 -6.69 -28.18 -24.04
N LYS A 45 -6.71 -28.63 -22.78
CA LYS A 45 -7.60 -27.99 -21.80
C LYS A 45 -7.11 -26.56 -21.56
N PRO A 46 -8.02 -25.57 -21.51
CA PRO A 46 -7.66 -24.21 -21.10
C PRO A 46 -6.91 -24.24 -19.77
N GLY A 47 -5.88 -23.41 -19.63
CA GLY A 47 -5.14 -23.25 -18.38
C GLY A 47 -6.02 -22.62 -17.30
N ALA A 48 -5.67 -22.83 -16.04
CA ALA A 48 -6.28 -22.12 -14.92
C ALA A 48 -5.20 -21.50 -14.03
N CYS A 49 -5.44 -20.30 -13.53
CA CYS A 49 -4.52 -19.62 -12.65
C CYS A 49 -4.44 -20.32 -11.30
N LYS A 50 -3.20 -20.55 -10.85
CA LYS A 50 -2.89 -20.99 -9.50
C LYS A 50 -2.24 -19.84 -8.75
N CYS A 51 -3.03 -19.18 -7.91
CA CYS A 51 -2.58 -17.99 -7.19
C CYS A 51 -1.56 -18.29 -6.11
N ASP A 52 -0.66 -17.33 -5.92
CA ASP A 52 0.23 -17.29 -4.76
C ASP A 52 -0.56 -16.99 -3.49
N PRO A 53 -0.07 -17.43 -2.32
CA PRO A 53 -0.73 -17.16 -1.05
C PRO A 53 -0.99 -15.66 -0.84
N GLY A 54 -2.24 -15.33 -0.47
CA GLY A 54 -2.69 -13.96 -0.23
C GLY A 54 -3.27 -13.26 -1.45
N TRP A 55 -3.29 -13.93 -2.61
CA TRP A 55 -3.98 -13.48 -3.81
C TRP A 55 -5.09 -14.47 -4.19
N PHE A 56 -6.17 -13.96 -4.78
CA PHE A 56 -7.31 -14.76 -5.23
C PHE A 56 -7.96 -14.16 -6.48
N GLY A 57 -9.00 -14.85 -6.97
CA GLY A 57 -9.70 -14.54 -8.22
C GLY A 57 -9.26 -15.47 -9.34
N ASP A 58 -10.01 -15.45 -10.45
CA ASP A 58 -9.72 -16.28 -11.63
C ASP A 58 -8.37 -15.93 -12.29
N ASP A 59 -7.80 -14.79 -11.92
CA ASP A 59 -6.57 -14.21 -12.44
C ASP A 59 -5.56 -13.82 -11.36
N CYS A 60 -5.83 -14.11 -10.09
CA CYS A 60 -4.94 -13.76 -8.97
C CYS A 60 -4.67 -12.25 -8.79
N GLY A 61 -5.48 -11.37 -9.38
CA GLY A 61 -5.28 -9.92 -9.31
C GLY A 61 -5.89 -9.24 -8.08
N ARG A 62 -6.44 -10.00 -7.13
CA ARG A 62 -7.12 -9.47 -5.93
C ARG A 62 -6.46 -9.94 -4.64
N LEU A 63 -6.32 -9.05 -3.66
CA LEU A 63 -5.82 -9.40 -2.33
C LEU A 63 -6.89 -10.18 -1.55
N ASP A 64 -6.52 -11.34 -1.02
CA ASP A 64 -7.38 -12.16 -0.15
C ASP A 64 -7.44 -11.52 1.24
N LEU A 65 -8.19 -10.42 1.39
CA LEU A 65 -8.27 -9.68 2.65
C LEU A 65 -9.06 -10.46 3.70
N ALA A 66 -8.37 -10.90 4.75
CA ALA A 66 -8.98 -11.62 5.86
C ALA A 66 -9.71 -10.65 6.83
N PRO A 67 -10.61 -11.17 7.69
CA PRO A 67 -11.23 -10.35 8.71
C PRO A 67 -10.21 -9.70 9.64
N ALA A 68 -10.36 -8.40 9.90
CA ALA A 68 -9.51 -7.63 10.80
C ALA A 68 -10.05 -7.65 12.24
N THR A 69 -9.19 -7.45 13.24
CA THR A 69 -9.67 -7.15 14.59
C THR A 69 -10.26 -5.73 14.65
N PRO A 70 -11.31 -5.47 15.45
CA PRO A 70 -11.90 -4.12 15.56
C PRO A 70 -10.93 -3.06 16.12
N ILE A 71 -10.03 -3.48 17.01
CA ILE A 71 -8.97 -2.64 17.58
C ILE A 71 -7.66 -3.04 16.91
N ASN A 72 -7.27 -2.30 15.87
CA ASN A 72 -6.05 -2.55 15.10
C ASN A 72 -5.44 -1.22 14.62
N GLY A 73 -4.26 -1.32 14.01
CA GLY A 73 -3.57 -0.17 13.43
C GLY A 73 -3.24 0.90 14.46
N TYR A 74 -3.34 2.15 14.03
CA TYR A 74 -3.13 3.34 14.87
C TYR A 74 -4.30 4.30 14.68
N ASN A 75 -5.16 4.37 15.70
CA ASN A 75 -6.29 5.29 15.75
C ASN A 75 -6.24 6.08 17.06
N GLN A 76 -5.77 7.34 16.96
CA GLN A 76 -5.71 8.29 18.08
C GLN A 76 -6.57 9.52 17.79
N THR A 77 -7.64 9.34 17.02
CA THR A 77 -8.49 10.44 16.59
C THR A 77 -9.32 11.06 17.71
N ASP A 78 -9.46 10.38 18.85
CA ASP A 78 -10.13 10.87 20.06
C ASP A 78 -9.24 11.75 20.94
N ALA A 79 -7.97 11.94 20.60
CA ALA A 79 -7.08 12.82 21.36
C ALA A 79 -7.63 14.26 21.37
N VAL A 80 -7.73 14.86 22.56
CA VAL A 80 -8.22 16.23 22.75
C VAL A 80 -7.11 17.06 23.36
N ASP A 81 -6.80 18.18 22.71
CA ASP A 81 -5.94 19.21 23.27
C ASP A 81 -6.59 20.58 22.99
N PRO A 82 -6.89 21.40 24.03
CA PRO A 82 -7.44 22.74 23.86
C PRO A 82 -6.55 23.69 23.03
N LEU A 83 -5.26 23.37 22.88
CA LEU A 83 -4.31 24.14 22.08
C LEU A 83 -4.34 23.77 20.59
N HIS A 84 -4.99 22.66 20.21
CA HIS A 84 -5.12 22.28 18.82
C HIS A 84 -5.96 23.28 18.03
N PHE A 85 -5.58 23.51 16.77
CA PHE A 85 -6.34 24.32 15.84
C PHE A 85 -7.64 23.64 15.39
N GLY A 86 -7.66 22.31 15.36
CA GLY A 86 -8.78 21.52 14.84
C GLY A 86 -9.22 20.38 15.77
N PRO A 87 -10.45 19.84 15.57
CA PRO A 87 -11.04 18.84 16.45
C PRO A 87 -10.71 17.39 16.05
N TYR A 88 -9.73 17.16 15.17
CA TYR A 88 -9.52 15.85 14.53
C TYR A 88 -8.52 14.94 15.26
N GLY A 89 -8.15 15.31 16.49
CA GLY A 89 -7.18 14.60 17.32
C GLY A 89 -5.88 14.25 16.60
N ASN A 90 -5.25 13.16 17.02
CA ASN A 90 -4.00 12.67 16.43
C ASN A 90 -4.29 11.79 15.22
N SER A 91 -5.00 12.36 14.24
CA SER A 91 -5.30 11.71 12.97
C SER A 91 -4.02 11.32 12.24
N SER A 92 -4.04 10.16 11.57
CA SER A 92 -2.90 9.60 10.83
C SER A 92 -3.29 9.13 9.43
N TRP A 93 -2.30 9.00 8.54
CA TRP A 93 -2.54 8.62 7.13
C TRP A 93 -1.44 7.74 6.55
N GLY A 94 -1.86 6.59 6.02
CA GLY A 94 -0.96 5.55 5.53
C GLY A 94 -0.05 5.00 6.62
N GLY A 95 0.95 4.23 6.22
CA GLY A 95 2.01 3.79 7.11
C GLY A 95 2.63 2.48 6.68
N GLN A 96 3.79 2.17 7.23
CA GLN A 96 4.51 0.95 6.92
C GLN A 96 4.93 0.24 8.20
N ILE A 97 4.65 -1.06 8.26
CA ILE A 97 5.06 -1.94 9.36
C ILE A 97 6.50 -2.37 9.14
N LEU A 98 7.29 -2.36 10.21
CA LEU A 98 8.62 -2.98 10.26
C LEU A 98 8.70 -3.82 11.54
N GLN A 99 9.19 -5.06 11.44
CA GLN A 99 9.51 -5.84 12.63
C GLN A 99 10.88 -5.39 13.18
N ASP A 100 10.99 -5.28 14.50
CA ASP A 100 12.27 -4.93 15.12
C ASP A 100 13.29 -6.06 14.91
N PRO A 101 14.50 -5.75 14.41
CA PRO A 101 15.50 -6.78 14.09
C PRO A 101 16.13 -7.42 15.33
N GLN A 102 15.99 -6.81 16.52
CA GLN A 102 16.56 -7.32 17.78
C GLN A 102 15.48 -7.90 18.70
N ASP A 103 14.23 -7.47 18.54
CA ASP A 103 13.07 -7.98 19.29
C ASP A 103 11.96 -8.40 18.33
N HIS A 104 11.92 -9.69 17.98
CA HIS A 104 10.92 -10.21 17.03
C HIS A 104 9.46 -10.09 17.54
N LYS A 105 9.23 -9.71 18.81
CA LYS A 105 7.88 -9.43 19.34
C LYS A 105 7.53 -7.94 19.32
N LEU A 106 8.42 -7.09 18.83
CA LEU A 106 8.20 -5.67 18.67
C LEU A 106 7.98 -5.32 17.20
N PHE A 107 6.89 -4.64 16.91
CA PHE A 107 6.60 -4.08 15.60
C PHE A 107 6.60 -2.56 15.68
N HIS A 108 7.22 -1.93 14.70
CA HIS A 108 7.19 -0.50 14.46
C HIS A 108 6.20 -0.19 13.35
N LEU A 109 5.45 0.89 13.50
CA LEU A 109 4.67 1.51 12.44
C LEU A 109 5.25 2.90 12.20
N VAL A 110 5.70 3.17 10.97
CA VAL A 110 6.11 4.52 10.56
C VAL A 110 5.02 5.08 9.66
N ALA A 111 4.42 6.19 10.06
CA ALA A 111 3.23 6.74 9.41
C ALA A 111 3.20 8.27 9.45
N SER A 112 2.35 8.87 8.61
CA SER A 112 2.07 10.30 8.69
C SER A 112 1.12 10.55 9.86
N GLN A 113 1.38 11.57 10.67
CA GLN A 113 0.42 12.13 11.62
C GLN A 113 0.28 13.63 11.38
N PHE A 114 -0.90 14.18 11.68
CA PHE A 114 -1.19 15.59 11.49
C PHE A 114 -1.06 16.34 12.82
N ALA A 115 -0.20 17.35 12.86
CA ALA A 115 -0.04 18.22 14.00
C ALA A 115 -1.29 19.07 14.27
N ASP A 116 -1.39 19.58 15.50
CA ASP A 116 -2.36 20.59 15.95
C ASP A 116 -3.83 20.25 15.66
N GLY A 117 -4.17 18.95 15.64
CA GLY A 117 -5.54 18.45 15.44
C GLY A 117 -6.10 18.72 14.04
N CYS A 118 -5.25 18.94 13.02
CA CYS A 118 -5.70 19.40 11.70
C CYS A 118 -6.26 18.34 10.76
N GLY A 119 -5.97 17.07 11.01
CA GLY A 119 -6.45 15.97 10.17
C GLY A 119 -6.05 16.09 8.70
N LEU A 120 -6.69 15.26 7.87
CA LEU A 120 -6.30 15.06 6.47
C LEU A 120 -6.46 16.31 5.59
N THR A 121 -7.45 17.16 5.86
CA THR A 121 -7.71 18.38 5.08
C THR A 121 -6.69 19.49 5.33
N GLY A 122 -5.86 19.37 6.37
CA GLY A 122 -4.80 20.32 6.72
C GLY A 122 -3.40 19.72 6.57
N TRP A 123 -3.26 18.61 5.84
CA TRP A 123 -2.04 17.81 5.84
C TRP A 123 -0.79 18.56 5.40
N ARG A 124 -0.89 19.52 4.47
CA ARG A 124 0.24 20.38 4.06
C ARG A 124 0.04 21.79 4.62
N PRO A 125 0.85 22.26 5.58
CA PRO A 125 2.15 21.74 6.03
C PRO A 125 2.11 20.90 7.30
N SER A 126 0.93 20.61 7.88
CA SER A 126 0.83 20.10 9.27
C SER A 126 1.28 18.65 9.48
N SER A 127 1.49 17.89 8.41
CA SER A 127 1.92 16.49 8.49
C SER A 127 3.37 16.37 8.95
N TYR A 128 3.64 15.39 9.79
CA TYR A 128 4.98 14.95 10.16
C TYR A 128 5.02 13.42 10.19
N ILE A 129 6.23 12.83 10.27
CA ILE A 129 6.39 11.39 10.39
C ILE A 129 6.50 11.01 11.86
N MET A 130 5.63 10.10 12.29
CA MET A 130 5.71 9.47 13.60
C MET A 130 6.19 8.02 13.48
N ARG A 131 6.71 7.50 14.60
CA ARG A 131 6.88 6.07 14.83
C ARG A 131 5.98 5.66 15.99
N ALA A 132 5.29 4.55 15.81
CA ALA A 132 4.49 3.89 16.84
C ALA A 132 4.96 2.44 17.01
N GLU A 133 4.67 1.84 18.16
CA GLU A 133 5.10 0.49 18.53
C GLU A 133 3.90 -0.40 18.90
N SER A 134 3.98 -1.68 18.54
CA SER A 134 3.05 -2.72 18.99
C SER A 134 3.83 -3.92 19.55
N ARG A 135 3.36 -4.41 20.70
CA ARG A 135 3.80 -5.66 21.34
C ARG A 135 2.70 -6.72 21.38
N THR A 136 1.57 -6.45 20.75
CA THR A 136 0.43 -7.40 20.62
C THR A 136 0.42 -8.09 19.27
N GLY A 137 1.29 -7.66 18.34
CA GLY A 137 1.43 -8.24 17.00
C GLY A 137 1.41 -7.17 15.91
N PRO A 138 1.63 -7.58 14.64
CA PRO A 138 1.70 -6.69 13.49
C PRO A 138 0.37 -5.97 13.19
N GLN A 139 -0.78 -6.54 13.60
CA GLN A 139 -2.09 -5.89 13.48
C GLN A 139 -2.26 -4.71 14.45
N GLY A 140 -1.48 -4.66 15.54
CA GLY A 140 -1.63 -3.65 16.59
C GLY A 140 -2.56 -4.10 17.74
N PRO A 141 -3.13 -3.14 18.49
CA PRO A 141 -3.00 -1.69 18.31
C PRO A 141 -1.57 -1.19 18.48
N TYR A 142 -1.23 -0.12 17.75
CA TYR A 142 0.04 0.58 17.87
C TYR A 142 -0.12 1.79 18.78
N HIS A 143 0.92 2.06 19.57
CA HIS A 143 1.00 3.21 20.47
C HIS A 143 2.13 4.14 20.04
N TYR A 144 1.89 5.45 20.10
CA TYR A 144 2.89 6.45 19.74
C TYR A 144 4.19 6.24 20.51
N ALA A 145 5.33 6.29 19.82
CA ALA A 145 6.64 6.08 20.40
C ALA A 145 7.60 7.24 20.16
N ASP A 146 7.56 7.87 18.99
CA ASP A 146 8.51 8.92 18.64
C ASP A 146 8.01 9.87 17.53
N GLU A 147 8.51 11.10 17.58
CA GLU A 147 8.40 12.08 16.52
C GLU A 147 9.63 11.98 15.62
N VAL A 148 9.52 11.23 14.52
CA VAL A 148 10.67 10.96 13.62
C VAL A 148 11.11 12.22 12.88
N THR A 149 10.16 13.09 12.54
CA THR A 149 10.43 14.36 11.85
C THR A 149 9.58 15.48 12.42
N LYS A 150 10.02 16.72 12.23
CA LYS A 150 9.14 17.89 12.33
C LYS A 150 8.25 18.00 11.09
N SER A 151 7.23 18.86 11.19
CA SER A 151 6.44 19.30 10.04
C SER A 151 7.31 20.13 9.09
N PHE A 152 7.25 19.97 7.78
CA PHE A 152 6.35 19.10 7.02
C PHE A 152 7.05 17.87 6.48
N ARG A 153 6.50 16.68 6.71
CA ARG A 153 6.83 15.44 5.99
C ARG A 153 5.59 14.57 5.88
N HIS A 154 5.41 13.88 4.75
CA HIS A 154 4.20 13.07 4.52
C HIS A 154 4.50 11.78 3.74
N ASN A 155 3.56 10.83 3.82
CA ASN A 155 3.58 9.51 3.16
C ASN A 155 4.95 8.80 3.24
N PRO A 156 5.38 8.39 4.44
CA PRO A 156 6.72 7.82 4.63
C PRO A 156 6.81 6.41 4.05
N SER A 157 7.88 6.13 3.31
CA SER A 157 8.31 4.77 2.97
C SER A 157 9.65 4.48 3.63
N VAL A 158 9.73 3.41 4.42
CA VAL A 158 10.94 3.03 5.14
C VAL A 158 11.44 1.68 4.67
N ILE A 159 12.68 1.62 4.21
CA ILE A 159 13.31 0.39 3.73
C ILE A 159 14.64 0.18 4.42
N TRP A 160 15.03 -1.07 4.60
CA TRP A 160 16.41 -1.41 4.95
C TRP A 160 17.24 -1.49 3.65
N SER A 161 18.37 -0.77 3.58
CA SER A 161 19.37 -0.96 2.52
C SER A 161 20.43 -1.96 3.00
N PRO A 162 20.46 -3.20 2.46
CA PRO A 162 21.49 -4.17 2.85
C PRO A 162 22.90 -3.73 2.43
N ALA A 163 23.02 -3.02 1.31
CA ALA A 163 24.29 -2.54 0.78
C ALA A 163 24.93 -1.42 1.62
N ASP A 164 24.09 -0.63 2.28
CA ASP A 164 24.53 0.49 3.10
C ASP A 164 24.40 0.25 4.61
N GLN A 165 23.77 -0.86 5.01
CA GLN A 165 23.51 -1.23 6.41
C GLN A 165 22.81 -0.13 7.21
N LYS A 166 21.74 0.43 6.63
CA LYS A 166 20.93 1.48 7.25
C LYS A 166 19.47 1.40 6.82
N TYR A 167 18.60 1.94 7.66
CA TYR A 167 17.26 2.31 7.29
C TYR A 167 17.30 3.59 6.45
N LEU A 168 16.47 3.63 5.41
CA LEU A 168 16.23 4.78 4.55
C LEU A 168 14.77 5.18 4.68
N LEU A 169 14.51 6.45 4.96
CA LEU A 169 13.18 7.02 5.09
C LEU A 169 12.96 8.00 3.94
N TYR A 170 12.09 7.63 3.01
CA TYR A 170 11.64 8.47 1.91
C TYR A 170 10.31 9.11 2.27
N THR A 171 10.14 10.39 1.98
CA THR A 171 8.97 11.18 2.36
C THR A 171 8.65 12.20 1.29
N ILE A 172 7.39 12.58 1.18
CA ILE A 172 6.99 13.83 0.53
C ILE A 172 7.45 15.00 1.40
N GLY A 173 8.00 16.03 0.76
CA GLY A 173 8.17 17.35 1.35
C GLY A 173 9.56 17.67 1.88
N VAL A 174 9.71 18.95 2.24
CA VAL A 174 10.86 19.58 2.90
C VAL A 174 10.37 20.37 4.12
N ASP A 175 11.30 20.97 4.86
CA ASP A 175 10.97 21.76 6.04
C ASP A 175 10.04 22.92 5.68
N ALA A 176 9.02 23.12 6.50
CA ALA A 176 7.96 24.10 6.29
C ALA A 176 7.99 25.18 7.36
N PRO A 177 7.41 26.36 7.08
CA PRO A 177 6.93 27.23 8.13
C PRO A 177 5.93 26.49 9.04
N LYS A 178 5.88 26.88 10.31
CA LYS A 178 4.89 26.38 11.27
C LYS A 178 3.47 26.71 10.78
N ALA A 179 2.56 25.74 10.86
CA ALA A 179 1.15 25.99 10.58
C ALA A 179 0.55 26.95 11.63
N GLU A 180 -0.32 27.86 11.18
CA GLU A 180 -1.04 28.79 12.07
C GLU A 180 -2.53 28.43 12.23
N LYS A 181 -3.03 27.58 11.33
CA LYS A 181 -4.42 27.10 11.29
C LYS A 181 -4.49 25.85 10.44
N CYS A 182 -5.58 25.10 10.59
CA CYS A 182 -5.83 23.92 9.76
C CYS A 182 -6.29 24.31 8.35
N GLN A 183 -5.32 24.47 7.46
CA GLN A 183 -5.55 24.74 6.04
C GLN A 183 -4.46 24.09 5.20
N SER A 184 -4.85 23.29 4.21
CA SER A 184 -3.89 22.72 3.27
C SER A 184 -3.42 23.75 2.24
N LEU A 185 -2.12 23.79 2.00
CA LEU A 185 -1.52 24.41 0.82
C LEU A 185 -1.70 23.48 -0.40
N THR A 186 -1.96 24.07 -1.57
CA THR A 186 -2.05 23.33 -2.83
C THR A 186 -0.65 23.00 -3.39
N TYR A 187 -0.56 22.02 -4.29
CA TYR A 187 0.70 21.74 -5.00
C TYR A 187 1.17 22.90 -5.89
N LYS A 188 0.26 23.76 -6.34
CA LYS A 188 0.61 24.97 -7.09
C LYS A 188 1.32 26.01 -6.22
N GLN A 189 0.90 26.13 -4.96
CA GLN A 189 1.52 27.04 -3.99
C GLN A 189 2.82 26.47 -3.43
N TRP A 190 2.86 25.16 -3.21
CA TRP A 190 4.03 24.49 -2.69
C TRP A 190 4.22 23.13 -3.37
N PRO A 191 5.06 23.05 -4.42
CA PRO A 191 5.21 21.85 -5.25
C PRO A 191 5.64 20.61 -4.49
N ASN A 192 5.15 19.47 -4.98
CA ASN A 192 5.57 18.15 -4.51
C ASN A 192 7.06 17.95 -4.74
N ASN A 193 7.70 17.30 -3.77
CA ASN A 193 9.08 16.84 -3.86
C ASN A 193 9.23 15.63 -2.96
N ILE A 194 10.27 14.83 -3.21
CA ILE A 194 10.64 13.69 -2.40
C ILE A 194 12.00 13.98 -1.75
N SER A 195 12.04 13.76 -0.44
CA SER A 195 13.25 13.83 0.36
C SER A 195 13.55 12.47 0.99
N VAL A 196 14.82 12.23 1.29
CA VAL A 196 15.29 11.00 1.93
C VAL A 196 16.18 11.30 3.15
N SER A 197 16.05 10.50 4.19
CA SER A 197 16.91 10.47 5.37
C SER A 197 17.39 9.04 5.63
N SER A 198 18.41 8.88 6.49
CA SER A 198 18.90 7.57 6.89
C SER A 198 19.20 7.48 8.39
N ALA A 199 19.18 6.25 8.91
CA ALA A 199 19.56 5.93 10.27
C ALA A 199 20.09 4.49 10.38
N HIS A 200 20.99 4.22 11.31
CA HIS A 200 21.45 2.85 11.59
C HIS A 200 20.42 2.02 12.37
N SER A 201 19.49 2.69 13.04
CA SER A 201 18.38 2.09 13.78
C SER A 201 17.08 2.74 13.37
N ILE A 202 15.98 1.99 13.37
CA ILE A 202 14.63 2.53 13.15
C ILE A 202 14.24 3.59 14.18
N LYS A 203 14.91 3.58 15.35
CA LYS A 203 14.75 4.56 16.43
C LYS A 203 15.61 5.82 16.23
N GLY A 204 16.35 5.92 15.13
CA GLY A 204 17.27 7.03 14.88
C GLY A 204 18.60 6.94 15.63
N PRO A 205 19.32 8.07 15.78
CA PRO A 205 18.98 9.38 15.22
C PRO A 205 18.97 9.34 13.69
N TRP A 206 18.03 10.08 13.09
CA TRP A 206 17.90 10.23 11.65
C TRP A 206 18.77 11.38 11.14
N THR A 207 19.42 11.22 9.99
CA THR A 207 20.15 12.31 9.35
C THR A 207 19.19 13.41 8.88
N PRO A 208 19.66 14.66 8.67
CA PRO A 208 18.87 15.65 7.96
C PRO A 208 18.34 15.10 6.63
N HIS A 209 17.10 15.43 6.30
CA HIS A 209 16.49 15.00 5.04
C HIS A 209 17.11 15.75 3.86
N LYS A 210 17.45 15.02 2.81
CA LYS A 210 17.95 15.55 1.55
C LYS A 210 16.87 15.43 0.49
N MET A 211 16.50 16.53 -0.16
CA MET A 211 15.63 16.49 -1.33
C MET A 211 16.35 15.80 -2.49
N ILE A 212 15.71 14.79 -3.08
CA ILE A 212 16.29 13.96 -4.16
C ILE A 212 15.49 14.04 -5.47
N LEU A 213 14.24 14.50 -5.42
CA LEU A 213 13.39 14.61 -6.61
C LEU A 213 12.35 15.73 -6.46
N ASN A 214 12.17 16.55 -7.50
CA ASN A 214 11.24 17.69 -7.54
C ASN A 214 10.67 17.96 -8.95
N SER A 215 10.45 16.89 -9.72
CA SER A 215 9.81 16.91 -11.04
C SER A 215 8.32 17.29 -10.96
N LEU A 216 7.87 18.06 -11.95
CA LEU A 216 6.46 18.38 -12.19
C LEU A 216 5.77 17.29 -13.01
N GLU A 217 6.46 16.70 -13.98
CA GLU A 217 5.92 15.68 -14.89
C GLU A 217 6.98 14.59 -15.13
N PRO A 218 6.79 13.36 -14.64
CA PRO A 218 5.75 12.95 -13.68
C PRO A 218 5.91 13.67 -12.33
N GLN A 219 4.82 13.80 -11.57
CA GLN A 219 4.85 14.48 -10.28
C GLN A 219 5.70 13.73 -9.24
N SER A 220 6.55 14.47 -8.54
CA SER A 220 7.43 13.91 -7.50
C SER A 220 6.73 13.79 -6.15
N THR A 221 5.82 12.82 -6.06
CA THR A 221 5.08 12.51 -4.83
C THR A 221 4.95 11.00 -4.64
N ASN A 222 4.45 10.60 -3.47
CA ASN A 222 4.11 9.22 -3.14
C ASN A 222 5.29 8.24 -3.31
N PRO A 223 6.42 8.44 -2.59
CA PRO A 223 7.63 7.68 -2.85
C PRO A 223 7.48 6.19 -2.52
N ALA A 224 7.82 5.35 -3.50
CA ALA A 224 7.80 3.89 -3.42
C ALA A 224 9.19 3.29 -3.71
N PRO A 225 10.16 3.45 -2.79
CA PRO A 225 11.53 3.00 -3.00
C PRO A 225 11.64 1.47 -2.87
N TRP A 226 12.44 0.85 -3.73
CA TRP A 226 12.78 -0.56 -3.68
C TRP A 226 14.27 -0.78 -3.92
N PRO A 227 15.02 -1.39 -2.98
CA PRO A 227 16.40 -1.77 -3.21
C PRO A 227 16.55 -2.77 -4.37
N LEU A 228 17.43 -2.49 -5.32
CA LEU A 228 17.76 -3.45 -6.40
C LEU A 228 18.74 -4.54 -5.95
N TRP A 229 19.24 -4.42 -4.72
CA TRP A 229 20.15 -5.36 -4.07
C TRP A 229 19.65 -6.82 -4.13
N THR A 230 20.59 -7.73 -4.40
CA THR A 230 20.43 -9.17 -4.17
C THR A 230 21.73 -9.75 -3.62
N ARG A 231 21.70 -10.97 -3.06
CA ARG A 231 22.93 -11.67 -2.66
C ARG A 231 23.92 -11.88 -3.82
N LYS A 232 23.43 -12.02 -5.06
CA LYS A 232 24.25 -12.21 -6.27
C LYS A 232 24.74 -10.89 -6.87
N ASN A 233 24.02 -9.80 -6.63
CA ASN A 233 24.36 -8.46 -7.08
C ASN A 233 24.14 -7.46 -5.92
N PRO A 234 25.13 -7.26 -5.04
CA PRO A 234 24.99 -6.44 -3.84
C PRO A 234 25.10 -4.94 -4.15
N THR A 235 24.28 -4.46 -5.08
CA THR A 235 24.25 -3.06 -5.54
C THR A 235 23.63 -2.12 -4.49
N ARG A 236 23.99 -0.84 -4.56
CA ARG A 236 23.37 0.28 -3.83
C ARG A 236 22.23 0.94 -4.60
N GLU A 237 21.96 0.45 -5.82
CA GLU A 237 20.92 1.01 -6.67
C GLU A 237 19.53 0.89 -6.03
N ILE A 238 18.74 1.95 -6.21
CA ILE A 238 17.36 2.04 -5.76
C ILE A 238 16.48 2.33 -6.97
N ALA A 239 15.42 1.53 -7.15
CA ALA A 239 14.27 1.94 -7.95
C ALA A 239 13.33 2.76 -7.07
N LEU A 240 12.75 3.83 -7.60
CA LEU A 240 11.79 4.68 -6.92
C LEU A 240 10.56 4.82 -7.80
N GLY A 241 9.50 4.11 -7.45
CA GLY A 241 8.17 4.40 -7.96
C GLY A 241 7.65 5.72 -7.38
N VAL A 242 6.90 6.47 -8.18
CA VAL A 242 6.16 7.67 -7.77
C VAL A 242 4.74 7.57 -8.30
N GLU A 243 3.93 8.62 -8.09
CA GLU A 243 2.58 8.74 -8.67
C GLU A 243 2.52 8.36 -10.16
N ASP A 244 1.37 7.85 -10.58
CA ASP A 244 1.14 7.31 -11.92
C ASP A 244 2.06 6.14 -12.30
N ASN A 245 2.66 5.48 -11.32
CA ASN A 245 3.61 4.39 -11.51
C ASN A 245 4.82 4.77 -12.37
N ALA A 246 5.22 6.06 -12.42
CA ALA A 246 6.48 6.41 -13.05
C ALA A 246 7.66 5.89 -12.22
N ILE A 247 8.73 5.45 -12.88
CA ILE A 247 9.86 4.78 -12.22
C ILE A 247 11.13 5.56 -12.49
N PHE A 248 11.75 5.97 -11.39
CA PHE A 248 13.09 6.53 -11.37
C PHE A 248 14.09 5.51 -10.85
N LYS A 249 15.36 5.68 -11.20
CA LYS A 249 16.47 4.86 -10.72
C LYS A 249 17.65 5.74 -10.31
N SER A 250 18.34 5.35 -9.26
CA SER A 250 19.62 5.94 -8.85
C SER A 250 20.64 4.86 -8.47
N ASP A 251 21.93 5.16 -8.63
CA ASP A 251 23.04 4.29 -8.24
C ASP A 251 23.24 4.20 -6.72
N LYS A 252 22.64 5.13 -5.97
CA LYS A 252 22.66 5.18 -4.51
C LYS A 252 21.44 5.93 -3.98
N TRP A 253 21.03 5.64 -2.75
CA TRP A 253 19.81 6.16 -2.14
C TRP A 253 19.73 7.70 -2.04
N ASP A 254 20.86 8.41 -1.89
CA ASP A 254 20.94 9.86 -1.80
C ASP A 254 21.45 10.52 -3.10
N GLY A 255 21.42 9.78 -4.22
CA GLY A 255 21.95 10.20 -5.51
C GLY A 255 20.96 11.00 -6.35
N GLU A 256 21.35 11.21 -7.61
CA GLU A 256 20.46 11.72 -8.65
C GLU A 256 19.54 10.59 -9.12
N TYR A 257 18.24 10.85 -9.16
CA TYR A 257 17.23 9.90 -9.65
C TYR A 257 16.87 10.23 -11.10
N LYS A 258 17.06 9.27 -12.00
CA LYS A 258 16.78 9.40 -13.43
C LYS A 258 15.51 8.64 -13.79
N LEU A 259 14.61 9.29 -14.53
CA LEU A 259 13.40 8.65 -15.05
C LEU A 259 13.81 7.54 -16.03
N ILE A 260 13.33 6.32 -15.81
CA ILE A 260 13.60 5.17 -16.68
C ILE A 260 12.33 4.59 -17.31
N HIS A 261 11.15 4.89 -16.75
CA HIS A 261 9.90 4.37 -17.27
C HIS A 261 8.72 5.27 -16.89
N THR A 262 7.78 5.41 -17.83
CA THR A 262 6.44 5.96 -17.64
C THR A 262 5.45 5.02 -18.31
N GLN A 263 4.23 5.00 -17.81
CA GLN A 263 3.23 4.05 -18.27
C GLN A 263 2.74 4.37 -19.69
N THR A 264 2.30 3.33 -20.40
CA THR A 264 1.80 3.44 -21.79
C THR A 264 0.30 3.70 -21.86
N TRP A 265 -0.42 3.48 -20.77
CA TRP A 265 -1.84 3.84 -20.64
C TRP A 265 -2.01 5.30 -20.23
N ASN A 266 -3.24 5.80 -20.32
CA ASN A 266 -3.54 7.17 -19.94
C ASN A 266 -3.47 7.35 -18.41
N THR A 267 -2.52 8.13 -17.91
CA THR A 267 -2.40 8.40 -16.47
C THR A 267 -3.02 9.74 -16.06
N THR A 268 -3.62 10.49 -16.98
CA THR A 268 -4.18 11.82 -16.66
C THR A 268 -5.26 11.72 -15.58
N GLU A 269 -5.35 12.75 -14.72
CA GLU A 269 -6.46 12.89 -13.78
C GLU A 269 -7.80 12.67 -14.49
N TRP A 270 -8.73 12.02 -13.79
CA TRP A 270 -10.05 11.64 -14.30
C TRP A 270 -10.07 10.60 -15.45
N SER A 271 -8.95 9.94 -15.74
CA SER A 271 -8.95 8.77 -16.61
C SER A 271 -9.34 7.48 -15.85
N PRO A 272 -9.88 6.45 -16.53
CA PRO A 272 -10.17 5.15 -15.90
C PRO A 272 -8.94 4.41 -15.36
N THR A 273 -7.73 4.86 -15.70
CA THR A 273 -6.45 4.32 -15.24
C THR A 273 -5.69 5.30 -14.35
N TRP A 274 -6.37 6.32 -13.81
CA TRP A 274 -5.77 7.27 -12.88
C TRP A 274 -5.51 6.62 -11.51
N THR A 275 -4.26 6.64 -11.08
CA THR A 275 -3.79 5.99 -9.85
C THR A 275 -2.81 6.88 -9.10
N GLU A 276 -2.86 6.85 -7.78
CA GLU A 276 -1.87 7.49 -6.91
C GLU A 276 -1.33 6.48 -5.87
N ASP A 277 -0.47 6.94 -4.96
CA ASP A 277 -0.06 6.16 -3.79
C ASP A 277 0.61 4.81 -4.07
N THR A 278 1.47 4.79 -5.08
CA THR A 278 2.22 3.60 -5.47
C THR A 278 2.99 2.94 -4.33
N PHE A 279 2.90 1.62 -4.26
CA PHE A 279 3.76 0.75 -3.47
C PHE A 279 4.38 -0.29 -4.40
N LEU A 280 5.67 -0.11 -4.72
CA LEU A 280 6.44 -0.90 -5.68
C LEU A 280 7.19 -2.05 -4.98
N TRP A 281 7.17 -3.25 -5.56
CA TRP A 281 8.01 -4.37 -5.13
C TRP A 281 8.45 -5.29 -6.26
N ARG A 282 9.46 -6.11 -5.98
CA ARG A 282 9.88 -7.24 -6.82
C ARG A 282 9.59 -8.56 -6.10
N ASP A 283 8.83 -9.44 -6.73
CA ASP A 283 8.46 -10.74 -6.17
C ASP A 283 9.64 -11.75 -6.12
N LYS A 284 9.39 -12.92 -5.54
CA LYS A 284 10.39 -14.00 -5.43
C LYS A 284 10.82 -14.61 -6.76
N ARG A 285 10.03 -14.42 -7.83
CA ARG A 285 10.33 -14.87 -9.20
C ARG A 285 11.04 -13.80 -10.02
N GLY A 286 11.23 -12.60 -9.47
CA GLY A 286 11.88 -11.48 -10.14
C GLY A 286 10.93 -10.56 -10.90
N ASN A 287 9.62 -10.81 -10.87
CA ASN A 287 8.62 -9.95 -11.48
C ASN A 287 8.42 -8.68 -10.65
N TRP A 288 8.05 -7.60 -11.31
CA TRP A 288 7.75 -6.31 -10.71
C TRP A 288 6.25 -6.11 -10.56
N HIS A 289 5.88 -5.45 -9.47
CA HIS A 289 4.50 -5.16 -9.15
C HIS A 289 4.40 -3.81 -8.48
N ALA A 290 3.23 -3.18 -8.63
CA ALA A 290 2.81 -2.09 -7.79
C ALA A 290 1.35 -2.26 -7.36
N LEU A 291 1.06 -1.73 -6.18
CA LEU A 291 -0.27 -1.62 -5.61
C LEU A 291 -0.54 -0.13 -5.41
N ASP A 292 -1.68 0.34 -5.89
CA ASP A 292 -1.98 1.76 -5.98
C ASP A 292 -3.36 2.07 -5.41
N HIS A 293 -3.56 3.33 -4.99
CA HIS A 293 -4.90 3.88 -4.82
C HIS A 293 -5.48 4.17 -6.21
N TRP A 294 -6.59 3.51 -6.55
CA TRP A 294 -7.26 3.66 -7.83
C TRP A 294 -8.44 4.61 -7.73
N MET A 295 -8.41 5.68 -8.54
CA MET A 295 -9.39 6.77 -8.46
C MET A 295 -10.70 6.46 -9.21
N ILE A 296 -10.96 5.22 -9.60
CA ILE A 296 -12.01 4.86 -10.57
C ILE A 296 -13.41 5.30 -10.17
N ASP A 297 -13.79 5.18 -8.90
CA ASP A 297 -15.14 5.57 -8.47
C ASP A 297 -15.32 7.09 -8.43
N LEU A 298 -14.23 7.87 -8.30
CA LEU A 298 -14.30 9.31 -8.48
C LEU A 298 -14.69 9.60 -9.93
N VAL A 299 -14.04 8.90 -10.86
CA VAL A 299 -14.22 9.05 -12.31
C VAL A 299 -15.59 8.59 -12.79
N GLU A 300 -16.03 7.38 -12.40
CA GLU A 300 -17.25 6.75 -12.93
C GLU A 300 -18.52 7.13 -12.16
N HIS A 301 -18.39 7.66 -10.93
CA HIS A 301 -19.54 7.92 -10.05
C HIS A 301 -19.53 9.34 -9.45
N ASN A 302 -19.17 10.35 -10.24
CA ASN A 302 -19.32 11.78 -9.90
C ASN A 302 -18.74 12.17 -8.53
N GLY A 303 -17.51 11.74 -8.24
CA GLY A 303 -16.83 12.11 -6.99
C GLY A 303 -17.04 11.16 -5.81
N GLN A 304 -17.61 9.97 -6.03
CA GLN A 304 -17.63 8.90 -5.03
C GLN A 304 -16.21 8.35 -4.79
N GLN A 305 -15.84 8.03 -3.55
CA GLN A 305 -14.46 7.60 -3.18
C GLN A 305 -14.38 6.11 -2.77
N TRP A 306 -15.39 5.32 -3.11
CA TRP A 306 -15.58 3.91 -2.72
C TRP A 306 -16.54 3.25 -3.71
N PRO A 307 -16.66 1.90 -3.75
CA PRO A 307 -15.86 0.90 -3.05
C PRO A 307 -14.57 0.46 -3.76
N ARG A 308 -14.42 0.68 -5.07
CA ARG A 308 -13.25 0.30 -5.88
C ARG A 308 -12.16 1.35 -5.71
N VAL A 309 -11.12 0.98 -4.98
CA VAL A 309 -10.07 1.92 -4.53
C VAL A 309 -8.66 1.37 -4.64
N GLY A 310 -8.47 0.10 -5.00
CA GLY A 310 -7.17 -0.50 -5.16
C GLY A 310 -6.92 -0.93 -6.59
N ALA A 311 -5.77 -0.61 -7.16
CA ALA A 311 -5.30 -1.18 -8.43
C ALA A 311 -4.04 -2.01 -8.21
N HIS A 312 -3.83 -3.00 -9.07
CA HIS A 312 -2.61 -3.78 -9.16
C HIS A 312 -2.06 -3.67 -10.58
N VAL A 313 -0.78 -3.32 -10.69
CA VAL A 313 -0.04 -3.29 -11.95
C VAL A 313 1.20 -4.16 -11.84
N TYR A 314 1.63 -4.74 -12.95
CA TYR A 314 2.72 -5.73 -12.93
C TYR A 314 3.51 -5.77 -14.23
N ALA A 315 4.76 -6.22 -14.15
CA ALA A 315 5.68 -6.39 -15.27
C ALA A 315 6.69 -7.51 -14.99
N ARG A 316 7.27 -8.09 -16.05
CA ARG A 316 8.43 -8.99 -15.90
C ARG A 316 9.70 -8.22 -15.55
N GLU A 317 9.88 -7.05 -16.16
CA GLU A 317 11.05 -6.22 -16.03
C GLU A 317 10.66 -4.84 -15.52
N LEU A 318 11.58 -4.16 -14.81
CA LEU A 318 11.31 -2.84 -14.24
C LEU A 318 10.96 -1.80 -15.32
N THR A 319 11.51 -1.96 -16.52
CA THR A 319 11.26 -1.11 -17.69
C THR A 319 10.03 -1.53 -18.51
N GLY A 320 9.29 -2.55 -18.06
CA GLY A 320 8.07 -3.04 -18.71
C GLY A 320 8.28 -4.16 -19.73
N PRO A 321 7.24 -4.48 -20.53
CA PRO A 321 5.93 -3.82 -20.52
C PRO A 321 5.22 -4.02 -19.18
N TRP A 322 4.61 -2.95 -18.69
CA TRP A 322 3.73 -2.98 -17.52
C TRP A 322 2.29 -3.23 -17.97
N HIS A 323 1.53 -3.90 -17.11
CA HIS A 323 0.15 -4.28 -17.35
C HIS A 323 -0.72 -3.70 -16.23
N PHE A 324 -1.78 -2.99 -16.62
CA PHE A 324 -2.86 -2.59 -15.72
C PHE A 324 -4.10 -3.41 -16.05
N LYS A 325 -4.46 -4.31 -15.14
CA LYS A 325 -5.77 -4.95 -15.19
C LYS A 325 -6.79 -4.09 -14.45
N GLN A 326 -7.75 -3.50 -15.18
CA GLN A 326 -8.77 -2.61 -14.61
C GLN A 326 -9.79 -3.37 -13.76
N GLN A 327 -9.33 -3.82 -12.61
CA GLN A 327 -10.10 -4.51 -11.59
C GLN A 327 -9.59 -4.13 -10.21
N GLU A 328 -10.46 -4.19 -9.21
CA GLU A 328 -10.08 -3.79 -7.87
C GLU A 328 -9.19 -4.84 -7.20
N ALA A 329 -7.96 -4.45 -6.85
CA ALA A 329 -7.03 -5.28 -6.08
C ALA A 329 -7.42 -5.33 -4.59
N TYR A 330 -8.01 -4.25 -4.08
CA TYR A 330 -8.66 -4.15 -2.77
C TYR A 330 -9.80 -3.12 -2.83
N ASN A 331 -10.68 -3.14 -1.83
CA ASN A 331 -11.87 -2.27 -1.78
C ASN A 331 -12.00 -1.55 -0.42
N SER A 332 -13.00 -0.67 -0.31
CA SER A 332 -13.29 0.10 0.90
C SER A 332 -14.07 -0.67 1.97
N THR A 333 -14.36 -1.95 1.78
CA THR A 333 -15.12 -2.77 2.73
C THR A 333 -14.18 -3.56 3.63
N ILE A 334 -14.43 -3.50 4.94
CA ILE A 334 -13.73 -4.28 5.95
C ILE A 334 -14.71 -5.25 6.58
N THR A 335 -14.35 -6.53 6.60
CA THR A 335 -14.98 -7.52 7.46
C THR A 335 -14.18 -7.64 8.75
N PHE A 336 -14.84 -7.70 9.89
CA PHE A 336 -14.20 -7.87 11.19
C PHE A 336 -14.35 -9.28 11.73
N THR A 337 -13.47 -9.64 12.67
CA THR A 337 -13.47 -10.95 13.33
C THR A 337 -14.73 -11.24 14.15
N ASP A 338 -15.49 -10.20 14.53
CA ASP A 338 -16.79 -10.32 15.19
C ASP A 338 -17.97 -10.53 14.20
N GLY A 339 -17.68 -10.59 12.89
CA GLY A 339 -18.65 -10.75 11.82
C GLY A 339 -19.28 -9.45 11.33
N SER A 340 -18.98 -8.31 11.95
CA SER A 340 -19.44 -7.02 11.47
C SER A 340 -18.72 -6.60 10.18
N VAL A 341 -19.39 -5.76 9.40
CA VAL A 341 -18.85 -5.22 8.14
C VAL A 341 -18.94 -3.69 8.19
N ARG A 342 -17.86 -3.03 7.78
CA ARG A 342 -17.77 -1.57 7.72
C ARG A 342 -17.31 -1.13 6.34
N THR A 343 -18.04 -0.21 5.75
CA THR A 343 -17.63 0.48 4.52
C THR A 343 -16.93 1.77 4.89
N LEU A 344 -15.74 1.98 4.36
CA LEU A 344 -14.97 3.21 4.50
C LEU A 344 -15.32 4.20 3.39
N ARG A 345 -15.19 5.50 3.68
CA ARG A 345 -15.29 6.53 2.64
C ARG A 345 -14.01 6.58 1.80
N ARG A 346 -12.84 6.52 2.43
CA ARG A 346 -11.54 6.53 1.77
C ARG A 346 -10.66 5.42 2.33
N ARG A 347 -9.88 4.78 1.47
CA ARG A 347 -8.87 3.77 1.82
C ARG A 347 -7.71 3.87 0.84
N GLU A 348 -6.64 4.51 1.29
CA GLU A 348 -5.55 4.99 0.42
C GLU A 348 -4.18 4.65 1.00
N ARG A 349 -3.10 5.04 0.32
CA ARG A 349 -1.71 4.78 0.76
C ARG A 349 -1.44 3.29 1.01
N PRO A 350 -1.81 2.37 0.10
CA PRO A 350 -1.70 0.95 0.37
C PRO A 350 -0.24 0.53 0.48
N LYS A 351 0.13 -0.23 1.51
CA LYS A 351 1.44 -0.92 1.57
C LYS A 351 1.28 -2.32 2.10
N ILE A 352 2.12 -3.23 1.63
CA ILE A 352 2.09 -4.62 2.07
C ILE A 352 3.27 -4.90 2.99
N PHE A 353 2.99 -5.50 4.14
CA PHE A 353 4.00 -6.18 4.94
C PHE A 353 4.12 -7.64 4.48
N PHE A 354 5.30 -8.00 3.98
CA PHE A 354 5.59 -9.34 3.46
C PHE A 354 6.27 -10.23 4.50
N SER A 355 6.20 -11.55 4.30
CA SER A 355 7.03 -12.52 5.01
C SER A 355 8.53 -12.32 4.69
N ASP A 356 9.36 -12.61 5.67
CA ASP A 356 10.82 -12.52 5.62
C ASP A 356 11.52 -13.86 5.28
N ASP A 357 10.73 -14.90 5.01
CA ASP A 357 11.18 -16.26 4.69
C ASP A 357 11.68 -16.44 3.24
N GLY A 358 11.73 -15.35 2.47
CA GLY A 358 12.11 -15.35 1.06
C GLY A 358 10.96 -15.65 0.11
N GLU A 359 9.78 -16.03 0.61
CA GLU A 359 8.60 -16.27 -0.22
C GLU A 359 7.84 -14.98 -0.59
N LEU A 360 8.16 -13.85 0.07
CA LEU A 360 7.46 -12.57 -0.08
C LEU A 360 5.94 -12.75 -0.04
N THR A 361 5.47 -13.56 0.91
CA THR A 361 4.03 -13.77 1.07
C THR A 361 3.42 -12.50 1.68
N PRO A 362 2.41 -11.87 1.08
CA PRO A 362 1.72 -10.73 1.68
C PRO A 362 1.02 -11.19 2.97
N LEU A 363 1.27 -10.48 4.08
CA LEU A 363 0.71 -10.83 5.39
C LEU A 363 -0.27 -9.77 5.91
N TYR A 364 -0.01 -8.49 5.67
CA TYR A 364 -0.87 -7.38 6.09
C TYR A 364 -0.88 -6.26 5.06
N LEU A 365 -2.05 -5.68 4.84
CA LEU A 365 -2.25 -4.45 4.08
C LEU A 365 -2.40 -3.30 5.07
N THR A 366 -1.54 -2.30 4.97
CA THR A 366 -1.67 -1.03 5.67
C THR A 366 -2.31 0.00 4.75
N SER A 367 -3.15 0.88 5.30
CA SER A 367 -3.79 1.97 4.54
C SER A 367 -4.19 3.12 5.46
N GLY A 368 -4.25 4.34 4.93
CA GLY A 368 -4.97 5.46 5.55
C GLY A 368 -6.47 5.32 5.30
N VAL A 369 -7.30 5.53 6.33
CA VAL A 369 -8.75 5.34 6.22
C VAL A 369 -9.54 6.51 6.80
N THR A 370 -10.67 6.81 6.19
CA THR A 370 -11.73 7.65 6.77
C THR A 370 -13.05 6.90 6.84
N GLU A 371 -13.78 7.13 7.92
CA GLU A 371 -15.13 6.60 8.10
C GLU A 371 -16.13 7.28 7.16
N MET A 372 -17.26 6.63 6.92
CA MET A 372 -18.40 7.26 6.26
C MET A 372 -18.83 8.53 7.01
N GLY A 373 -19.10 9.59 6.27
CA GLY A 373 -19.43 10.91 6.83
C GLY A 373 -18.23 11.71 7.37
N GLN A 374 -17.02 11.15 7.39
CA GLN A 374 -15.80 11.86 7.83
C GLN A 374 -14.97 12.35 6.63
N GLY A 375 -14.32 13.50 6.78
CA GLY A 375 -13.44 14.09 5.75
C GLY A 375 -12.00 14.30 6.22
N SER A 376 -11.82 14.75 7.46
CA SER A 376 -10.50 15.09 8.02
C SER A 376 -10.04 14.09 9.07
N ARG A 377 -10.98 13.55 9.85
CA ARG A 377 -10.72 12.55 10.88
C ARG A 377 -10.33 11.23 10.21
N SER A 378 -9.11 10.79 10.47
CA SER A 378 -8.48 9.68 9.76
C SER A 378 -7.54 8.87 10.63
N SER A 379 -7.34 7.60 10.27
CA SER A 379 -6.46 6.70 11.02
C SER A 379 -5.68 5.78 10.08
N THR A 380 -4.65 5.13 10.61
CA THR A 380 -3.90 4.09 9.90
C THR A 380 -4.49 2.74 10.26
N PHE A 381 -5.01 2.02 9.28
CA PHE A 381 -5.65 0.71 9.45
C PHE A 381 -4.75 -0.40 8.91
N ILE A 382 -4.84 -1.59 9.53
CA ILE A 382 -4.03 -2.76 9.16
C ILE A 382 -4.95 -3.97 9.02
N GLN A 383 -5.04 -4.54 7.82
CA GLN A 383 -5.87 -5.72 7.55
C GLN A 383 -4.99 -6.93 7.21
N PRO A 384 -5.20 -8.10 7.83
CA PRO A 384 -4.47 -9.30 7.46
C PRO A 384 -4.82 -9.78 6.04
N ILE A 385 -3.85 -10.44 5.40
CA ILE A 385 -3.96 -10.99 4.04
C ILE A 385 -3.82 -12.51 4.10
N GLY A 386 -4.77 -13.19 3.48
CA GLY A 386 -4.90 -14.64 3.40
C GLY A 386 -4.99 -15.30 4.77
N ASN A 387 -4.39 -16.49 4.87
CA ASN A 387 -4.35 -17.27 6.12
C ASN A 387 -2.94 -17.43 6.71
N LYS A 388 -1.90 -16.97 6.00
CA LYS A 388 -0.50 -17.18 6.39
C LYS A 388 -0.09 -16.28 7.55
N TRP A 389 -0.75 -15.14 7.73
CA TRP A 389 -0.56 -14.24 8.86
C TRP A 389 -0.74 -14.96 10.22
N LYS A 390 -1.71 -15.88 10.34
CA LYS A 390 -1.93 -16.67 11.56
C LYS A 390 -0.72 -17.53 11.94
N LYS A 391 -0.10 -18.16 10.92
CA LYS A 391 1.11 -18.96 11.11
C LYS A 391 2.28 -18.07 11.52
N TYR A 392 2.39 -16.89 10.90
CA TYR A 392 3.43 -15.91 11.22
C TYR A 392 3.31 -15.42 12.68
N GLU A 393 2.13 -14.96 13.10
CA GLU A 393 1.88 -14.53 14.48
C GLU A 393 2.09 -15.64 15.51
N LYS A 394 1.58 -16.86 15.23
CA LYS A 394 1.79 -18.02 16.10
C LYS A 394 3.27 -18.36 16.28
N LYS A 395 4.09 -18.26 15.21
CA LYS A 395 5.55 -18.50 15.27
C LYS A 395 6.24 -17.49 16.20
N LEU A 396 5.73 -16.27 16.28
CA LEU A 396 6.23 -15.21 17.15
C LEU A 396 5.66 -15.29 18.58
N GLY A 397 4.68 -16.16 18.81
CA GLY A 397 4.05 -16.35 20.12
C GLY A 397 2.94 -15.35 20.44
N PHE A 398 2.33 -14.73 19.42
CA PHE A 398 1.06 -14.02 19.57
C PHE A 398 -0.11 -15.02 19.54
N GLN A 399 -1.22 -14.65 20.18
CA GLN A 399 -2.42 -15.48 20.33
C GLN A 399 -3.48 -15.16 19.28
#